data_AF-G0NXH7-F1
#
_entry.id   AF-G0NXH7-F1
#
_cell.length_a   1.000
_cell.length_b   1.000
_cell.length_c   1.000
_cell.angle_alpha   90.00
_cell.angle_beta   90.00
_cell.angle_gamma   90.00
#
_symmetry.space_group_name_H-M   'P 1'
#
loop_
_entity.id
_entity.type
_entity.pdbx_description
1 polymer ?
#
loop_
_entity_poly.entity_id
_entity_poly.type
_entity_poly.pdbx_seq_one_letter_code
_entity_poly.pdbx_strand_id
1 'polypeptide(L)'
;MSLPFPRLPLLAIREVIKSMNTKEIFLLSLVSKKSANFVMLSIPKNSLSAEFTFKKDGFQFELMPKGFRKQVVDILPEVPYKTENESVLTRFSICGLYVQCKWTGTSEIEESTRKLFHRFSKTFNKSEFYMKFEDGTSEEFSMEMTKFTWENGFPLNQIDFYLKNASPESIQELLNGCNEHHTSLDIETKLPKEFKCTPPPGGYKFETLGVDYAPWVNLDDFLQCRKLFFVKGLPVLTVEYLNGLLKKIVNLECRLERFIFDMKSIKPSDFPEIVRGLSESAIQQEGAWQGLQFERKDGLKLQVSLSNGYLDLEEDYL
;
A
#
# COMPACT_ATOMS: atom_id res chain seq x y z
N MET A 1 23.71 -35.31 -13.35
CA MET A 1 23.92 -34.58 -14.62
C MET A 1 23.31 -33.20 -14.47
N SER A 2 24.11 -32.13 -14.51
CA SER A 2 23.58 -30.75 -14.49
C SER A 2 23.08 -30.41 -15.89
N LEU A 3 21.77 -30.17 -16.01
CA LEU A 3 21.19 -29.63 -17.25
C LEU A 3 21.85 -28.28 -17.51
N PRO A 4 22.39 -28.01 -18.71
CA PRO A 4 22.99 -26.72 -19.03
C PRO A 4 21.89 -25.69 -19.28
N PHE A 5 21.16 -25.34 -18.22
CA PHE A 5 20.03 -24.40 -18.24
C PHE A 5 20.32 -23.12 -19.04
N PRO A 6 21.52 -22.49 -18.94
CA PRO A 6 21.83 -21.28 -19.71
C PRO A 6 22.05 -21.47 -21.20
N ARG A 7 22.06 -22.72 -21.70
CA ARG A 7 22.18 -23.09 -23.12
C ARG A 7 20.83 -23.43 -23.77
N LEU A 8 19.76 -23.51 -22.99
CA LEU A 8 18.42 -23.74 -23.53
C LEU A 8 17.92 -22.50 -24.29
N PRO A 9 17.07 -22.68 -25.32
CA PRO A 9 16.37 -21.56 -25.96
C PRO A 9 15.56 -20.76 -24.95
N LEU A 10 15.48 -19.43 -25.12
CA LEU A 10 14.77 -18.54 -24.18
C LEU A 10 13.31 -18.96 -23.95
N LEU A 11 12.63 -19.46 -24.98
CA LEU A 11 11.26 -19.97 -24.85
C LEU A 11 11.18 -21.16 -23.89
N ALA A 12 12.11 -22.12 -23.99
CA ALA A 12 12.16 -23.26 -23.08
C ALA A 12 12.48 -22.82 -21.64
N ILE A 13 13.44 -21.88 -21.48
CA ILE A 13 13.75 -21.28 -20.17
C ILE A 13 12.51 -20.63 -19.56
N ARG A 14 11.73 -19.91 -20.36
CA ARG A 14 10.51 -19.24 -19.91
C ARG A 14 9.45 -20.22 -19.40
N GLU A 15 9.21 -21.32 -20.12
CA GLU A 15 8.26 -22.34 -19.69
C GLU A 15 8.71 -23.07 -18.42
N VAL A 16 10.02 -23.31 -18.28
CA VAL A 16 10.58 -23.87 -17.04
C VAL A 16 10.36 -22.89 -15.87
N ILE A 17 10.68 -21.61 -16.03
CA ILE A 17 10.51 -20.61 -14.96
C ILE A 17 9.03 -20.42 -14.58
N LYS A 18 8.11 -20.46 -15.54
CA LYS A 18 6.66 -20.41 -15.25
C LYS A 18 6.17 -21.60 -14.43
N SER A 19 6.85 -22.75 -14.54
CA SER A 19 6.51 -23.97 -13.81
C SER A 19 7.16 -24.04 -12.42
N MET A 20 8.09 -23.12 -12.12
CA MET A 20 8.77 -23.04 -10.83
C MET A 20 7.89 -22.35 -9.78
N ASN A 21 7.98 -22.80 -8.53
CA ASN A 21 7.40 -22.09 -7.40
C ASN A 21 8.23 -20.83 -7.04
N THR A 22 7.69 -19.98 -6.16
CA THR A 22 8.33 -18.72 -5.75
C THR A 22 9.74 -18.92 -5.18
N LYS A 23 9.93 -19.96 -4.35
CA LYS A 23 11.24 -20.31 -3.78
C LYS A 23 12.26 -20.64 -4.86
N GLU A 24 11.89 -21.47 -5.85
CA GLU A 24 12.75 -21.85 -6.97
C GLU A 24 13.08 -20.64 -7.85
N ILE A 25 12.10 -19.80 -8.16
CA ILE A 25 12.29 -18.54 -8.90
C ILE A 25 13.29 -17.64 -8.16
N PHE A 26 13.10 -17.47 -6.85
CA PHE A 26 13.97 -16.64 -6.02
C PHE A 26 15.39 -17.20 -5.98
N LEU A 27 15.57 -18.48 -5.69
CA LEU A 27 16.90 -19.11 -5.64
C LEU A 27 17.61 -19.04 -7.00
N LEU A 28 16.89 -19.26 -8.10
CA LEU A 28 17.43 -19.10 -9.46
C LEU A 28 17.95 -17.68 -9.70
N SER A 29 17.23 -16.66 -9.20
CA SER A 29 17.65 -15.27 -9.32
C SER A 29 18.94 -14.93 -8.57
N LEU A 30 19.30 -15.72 -7.56
CA LEU A 30 20.52 -15.53 -6.79
C LEU A 30 21.76 -16.15 -7.44
N VAL A 31 21.60 -17.11 -8.37
CA VAL A 31 22.70 -17.90 -8.95
C VAL A 31 23.70 -17.04 -9.74
N SER A 32 23.22 -16.13 -10.59
CA SER A 32 24.07 -15.27 -11.42
C SER A 32 23.30 -14.10 -12.01
N LYS A 33 24.00 -13.07 -12.50
CA LYS A 33 23.39 -11.97 -13.27
C LYS A 33 22.59 -12.47 -14.48
N LYS A 34 23.08 -13.53 -15.15
CA LYS A 34 22.39 -14.15 -16.29
C LYS A 34 21.09 -14.85 -15.86
N SER A 35 21.12 -15.56 -14.74
CA SER A 35 19.94 -16.23 -14.18
C SER A 35 18.88 -15.21 -13.73
N ALA A 36 19.29 -14.13 -13.07
CA ALA A 36 18.39 -13.02 -12.72
C ALA A 36 17.72 -12.40 -13.95
N ASN A 37 18.47 -12.20 -15.05
CA ASN A 37 17.90 -11.72 -16.31
C ASN A 37 16.87 -12.70 -16.90
N PHE A 38 17.10 -14.02 -16.81
CA PHE A 38 16.09 -15.00 -17.24
C PHE A 38 14.81 -14.91 -16.42
N VAL A 39 14.93 -14.76 -15.10
CA VAL A 39 13.80 -14.57 -14.19
C VAL A 39 13.00 -13.32 -14.57
N MET A 40 13.67 -12.16 -14.68
CA MET A 40 13.08 -10.88 -15.10
C MET A 40 12.30 -10.98 -16.43
N LEU A 41 12.88 -11.65 -17.43
CA LEU A 41 12.25 -11.80 -18.74
C LEU A 41 11.07 -12.79 -18.74
N SER A 42 11.06 -13.76 -17.81
CA SER A 42 10.15 -14.91 -17.86
C SER A 42 8.94 -14.80 -16.94
N ILE A 43 9.04 -14.09 -15.82
CA ILE A 43 7.91 -13.89 -14.89
C ILE A 43 6.72 -13.22 -15.61
N PRO A 44 5.50 -13.75 -15.50
CA PRO A 44 4.29 -13.08 -15.98
C PRO A 44 4.02 -11.77 -15.22
N LYS A 45 3.54 -10.74 -15.92
CA LYS A 45 3.18 -9.46 -15.30
C LYS A 45 2.12 -9.65 -14.22
N ASN A 46 2.31 -9.03 -13.06
CA ASN A 46 1.44 -9.04 -11.89
C ASN A 46 1.13 -10.45 -11.33
N SER A 47 2.01 -11.43 -11.57
CA SER A 47 1.86 -12.79 -11.02
C SER A 47 2.44 -12.94 -9.61
N LEU A 48 3.39 -12.07 -9.26
CA LEU A 48 4.06 -12.03 -7.97
C LEU A 48 3.87 -10.65 -7.33
N SER A 49 4.04 -10.61 -6.01
CA SER A 49 4.10 -9.42 -5.17
C SER A 49 5.46 -9.40 -4.48
N ALA A 50 6.16 -8.28 -4.60
CA ALA A 50 7.45 -7.99 -4.00
C ALA A 50 7.27 -6.90 -2.93
N GLU A 51 7.54 -7.24 -1.68
CA GLU A 51 7.41 -6.33 -0.53
C GLU A 51 8.80 -5.99 0.02
N PHE A 52 9.06 -4.70 0.14
CA PHE A 52 10.31 -4.12 0.62
C PHE A 52 10.05 -3.40 1.93
N THR A 53 10.49 -3.97 3.05
CA THR A 53 10.36 -3.37 4.37
C THR A 53 11.72 -2.83 4.83
N PHE A 54 11.77 -1.52 5.06
CA PHE A 54 12.90 -0.81 5.63
C PHE A 54 12.68 -0.64 7.14
N LYS A 55 13.71 -0.94 7.93
CA LYS A 55 13.68 -0.90 9.40
C LYS A 55 14.94 -0.19 9.89
N LYS A 56 14.90 0.31 11.13
CA LYS A 56 16.05 0.93 11.79
C LYS A 56 17.36 0.16 11.63
N ASP A 57 17.32 -1.15 11.88
CA ASP A 57 18.51 -2.00 11.95
C ASP A 57 18.58 -3.01 10.79
N GLY A 58 17.84 -2.77 9.69
CA GLY A 58 17.85 -3.72 8.59
C GLY A 58 16.86 -3.50 7.46
N PHE A 59 16.86 -4.49 6.58
CA PHE A 59 16.04 -4.54 5.39
C PHE A 59 15.43 -5.92 5.26
N GLN A 60 14.15 -5.98 4.89
CA GLN A 60 13.45 -7.21 4.65
C GLN A 60 12.81 -7.18 3.26
N PHE A 61 13.07 -8.22 2.49
CA PHE A 61 12.45 -8.46 1.20
C PHE A 61 11.55 -9.68 1.30
N GLU A 62 10.31 -9.57 0.85
CA GLU A 62 9.38 -10.69 0.73
C GLU A 62 8.93 -10.85 -0.73
N LEU A 63 8.77 -12.11 -1.16
CA LEU A 63 8.26 -12.46 -2.49
C LEU A 63 7.20 -13.55 -2.35
N MET A 64 6.06 -13.34 -2.99
CA MET A 64 4.92 -14.27 -2.95
C MET A 64 4.04 -14.14 -4.20
N PRO A 65 3.18 -15.13 -4.53
CA PRO A 65 2.15 -14.98 -5.55
C PRO A 65 1.21 -13.84 -5.20
N LYS A 66 0.68 -13.16 -6.23
CA LYS A 66 -0.33 -12.13 -6.05
C LYS A 66 -1.53 -12.68 -5.27
N GLY A 67 -1.96 -11.94 -4.25
CA GLY A 67 -3.10 -12.29 -3.40
C GLY A 67 -2.82 -13.39 -2.37
N PHE A 68 -1.59 -13.91 -2.28
CA PHE A 68 -1.21 -14.89 -1.27
C PHE A 68 -1.27 -14.27 0.12
N ARG A 69 -1.98 -14.92 1.05
CA ARG A 69 -2.06 -14.51 2.46
C ARG A 69 -1.12 -15.38 3.28
N LYS A 70 -0.05 -14.77 3.82
CA LYS A 70 0.92 -15.46 4.65
C LYS A 70 0.28 -15.95 5.96
N GLN A 71 0.42 -17.24 6.26
CA GLN A 71 0.08 -17.80 7.57
C GLN A 71 1.37 -18.10 8.34
N VAL A 72 1.43 -17.67 9.60
CA VAL A 72 2.65 -17.79 10.44
C VAL A 72 3.06 -19.26 10.63
N VAL A 73 2.09 -20.16 10.71
CA VAL A 73 2.30 -21.59 10.96
C VAL A 73 3.06 -22.31 9.84
N ASP A 74 3.13 -21.73 8.64
CA ASP A 74 3.72 -22.37 7.45
C ASP A 74 5.18 -21.97 7.21
N ILE A 75 5.77 -21.12 8.04
CA ILE A 75 7.10 -20.54 7.79
C ILE A 75 8.19 -21.42 8.42
N LEU A 76 9.10 -21.92 7.59
CA LEU A 76 10.26 -22.69 8.02
C LEU A 76 11.29 -21.81 8.76
N PRO A 77 12.16 -22.41 9.60
CA PRO A 77 13.24 -21.70 10.28
C PRO A 77 14.19 -20.98 9.32
N GLU A 78 14.92 -20.00 9.85
CA GLU A 78 15.92 -19.25 9.08
C GLU A 78 17.05 -20.14 8.59
N VAL A 79 17.38 -19.99 7.31
CA VAL A 79 18.55 -20.61 6.68
C VAL A 79 19.48 -19.50 6.21
N PRO A 80 20.73 -19.45 6.71
CA PRO A 80 21.71 -18.49 6.22
C PRO A 80 22.07 -18.81 4.78
N TYR A 81 21.99 -17.81 3.91
CA TYR A 81 22.40 -17.90 2.51
C TYR A 81 23.53 -16.91 2.26
N LYS A 82 24.70 -17.42 1.91
CA LYS A 82 25.86 -16.58 1.56
C LYS A 82 25.88 -16.36 0.06
N THR A 83 25.79 -15.09 -0.35
CA THR A 83 26.24 -14.65 -1.66
C THR A 83 27.70 -14.22 -1.57
N GLU A 84 28.39 -14.01 -2.70
CA GLU A 84 29.84 -13.71 -2.74
C GLU A 84 30.26 -12.56 -1.81
N ASN A 85 29.39 -11.58 -1.57
CA ASN A 85 29.71 -10.37 -0.79
C ASN A 85 28.84 -10.17 0.45
N GLU A 86 27.86 -11.05 0.68
CA GLU A 86 26.64 -10.64 1.40
C GLU A 86 25.93 -11.87 2.01
N SER A 87 25.71 -11.88 3.34
CA SER A 87 24.95 -12.94 4.03
C SER A 87 23.49 -12.55 4.26
N VAL A 88 22.57 -13.26 3.60
CA VAL A 88 21.11 -13.13 3.77
C VAL A 88 20.64 -14.15 4.80
N LEU A 89 19.70 -13.79 5.65
CA LEU A 89 18.88 -14.78 6.34
C LEU A 89 17.61 -15.03 5.52
N THR A 90 17.41 -16.26 5.04
CA THR A 90 16.26 -16.61 4.21
C THR A 90 15.27 -17.48 4.98
N ARG A 91 13.97 -17.22 4.81
CA ARG A 91 12.88 -18.09 5.26
C ARG A 91 11.99 -18.43 4.09
N PHE A 92 11.41 -19.62 4.14
CA PHE A 92 10.51 -20.12 3.10
C PHE A 92 9.25 -20.68 3.74
N SER A 93 8.10 -20.56 3.07
CA SER A 93 6.95 -21.38 3.45
C SER A 93 7.17 -22.86 3.13
N ILE A 94 6.51 -23.77 3.83
CA ILE A 94 6.48 -25.22 3.54
C ILE A 94 6.11 -25.50 2.08
N CYS A 95 5.11 -24.78 1.54
CA CYS A 95 4.67 -24.92 0.15
C CYS A 95 5.58 -24.23 -0.90
N GLY A 96 6.66 -23.57 -0.48
CA GLY A 96 7.57 -22.85 -1.38
C GLY A 96 6.98 -21.62 -2.09
N LEU A 97 5.77 -21.17 -1.72
CA LEU A 97 5.13 -20.00 -2.33
C LEU A 97 5.56 -18.67 -1.70
N TYR A 98 6.08 -18.67 -0.48
CA TYR A 98 6.54 -17.47 0.21
C TYR A 98 8.05 -17.54 0.46
N VAL A 99 8.72 -16.42 0.18
CA VAL A 99 10.12 -16.18 0.45
C VAL A 99 10.24 -14.93 1.30
N GLN A 100 11.06 -14.97 2.34
CA GLN A 100 11.49 -13.81 3.10
C GLN A 100 13.01 -13.79 3.17
N CYS A 101 13.59 -12.62 2.98
CA CYS A 101 15.02 -12.36 3.06
C CYS A 101 15.23 -11.20 4.01
N LYS A 102 16.00 -11.44 5.07
CA LYS A 102 16.36 -10.41 6.05
C LYS A 102 17.83 -10.08 5.96
N TRP A 103 18.08 -8.78 6.06
CA TRP A 103 19.39 -8.18 6.18
C TRP A 103 19.48 -7.40 7.48
N THR A 104 20.49 -7.70 8.29
CA THR A 104 20.83 -6.96 9.51
C THR A 104 22.30 -6.61 9.43
N GLY A 105 22.66 -5.34 9.62
CA GLY A 105 24.05 -4.87 9.57
C GLY A 105 24.31 -3.84 10.67
N THR A 106 25.56 -3.40 10.82
CA THR A 106 25.97 -2.54 11.95
C THR A 106 26.60 -1.19 11.55
N SER A 107 26.90 -0.92 10.27
CA SER A 107 27.46 0.39 9.87
C SER A 107 27.26 0.81 8.40
N GLU A 108 27.14 -0.13 7.45
CA GLU A 108 26.94 0.16 6.00
C GLU A 108 25.56 -0.29 5.49
N ILE A 109 24.55 -0.21 6.37
CA ILE A 109 23.22 -0.78 6.11
C ILE A 109 22.56 -0.11 4.91
N GLU A 110 22.62 1.22 4.80
CA GLU A 110 21.89 1.97 3.77
C GLU A 110 22.41 1.72 2.35
N GLU A 111 23.74 1.71 2.14
CA GLU A 111 24.32 1.45 0.82
C GLU A 111 24.06 -0.01 0.39
N SER A 112 24.23 -0.96 1.30
CA SER A 112 23.92 -2.37 1.06
C SER A 112 22.44 -2.58 0.76
N THR A 113 21.58 -1.91 1.52
CA THR A 113 20.12 -1.92 1.32
C THR A 113 19.75 -1.35 -0.05
N ARG A 114 20.37 -0.24 -0.47
CA ARG A 114 20.17 0.31 -1.83
C ARG A 114 20.56 -0.68 -2.92
N LYS A 115 21.72 -1.32 -2.79
CA LYS A 115 22.20 -2.34 -3.76
C LYS A 115 21.23 -3.52 -3.84
N LEU A 116 20.77 -4.03 -2.70
CA LEU A 116 19.81 -5.12 -2.62
C LEU A 116 18.44 -4.74 -3.17
N PHE A 117 17.91 -3.58 -2.77
CA PHE A 117 16.68 -3.03 -3.30
C PHE A 117 16.75 -2.92 -4.82
N HIS A 118 17.76 -2.24 -5.37
CA HIS A 118 17.92 -2.10 -6.81
C HIS A 118 18.03 -3.46 -7.52
N ARG A 119 18.79 -4.41 -6.97
CA ARG A 119 18.92 -5.77 -7.53
C ARG A 119 17.58 -6.48 -7.61
N PHE A 120 16.81 -6.49 -6.52
CA PHE A 120 15.53 -7.19 -6.46
C PHE A 120 14.46 -6.47 -7.27
N SER A 121 14.38 -5.14 -7.18
CA SER A 121 13.47 -4.32 -7.98
C SER A 121 13.69 -4.53 -9.48
N LYS A 122 14.95 -4.58 -9.93
CA LYS A 122 15.26 -4.88 -11.33
C LYS A 122 14.87 -6.31 -11.73
N THR A 123 15.17 -7.28 -10.88
CA THR A 123 14.92 -8.71 -11.15
C THR A 123 13.43 -9.02 -11.21
N PHE A 124 12.65 -8.42 -10.32
CA PHE A 124 11.22 -8.67 -10.15
C PHE A 124 10.35 -7.54 -10.69
N ASN A 125 10.84 -6.73 -11.65
CA ASN A 125 10.18 -5.53 -12.19
C ASN A 125 8.78 -5.73 -12.82
N LYS A 126 8.32 -6.98 -12.94
CA LYS A 126 6.98 -7.36 -13.41
C LYS A 126 6.02 -7.74 -12.28
N SER A 127 6.49 -7.75 -11.04
CA SER A 127 5.70 -7.98 -9.84
C SER A 127 4.94 -6.72 -9.42
N GLU A 128 3.97 -6.86 -8.52
CA GLU A 128 3.43 -5.74 -7.75
C GLU A 128 4.44 -5.35 -6.66
N PHE A 129 4.61 -4.05 -6.44
CA PHE A 129 5.64 -3.50 -5.55
C PHE A 129 5.00 -2.82 -4.36
N TYR A 130 5.40 -3.27 -3.19
CA TYR A 130 4.98 -2.75 -1.90
C TYR A 130 6.22 -2.25 -1.18
N MET A 131 6.19 -1.00 -0.75
CA MET A 131 7.27 -0.39 0.01
C MET A 131 6.75 -0.05 1.40
N LYS A 132 7.48 -0.45 2.43
CA LYS A 132 7.10 -0.21 3.82
C LYS A 132 8.27 0.37 4.59
N PHE A 133 8.06 1.52 5.21
CA PHE A 133 9.01 2.16 6.09
C PHE A 133 8.50 2.01 7.52
N GLU A 134 9.12 1.12 8.30
CA GLU A 134 8.75 0.94 9.71
C GLU A 134 9.38 2.01 10.60
N ASP A 135 8.77 2.21 11.76
CA ASP A 135 9.26 3.12 12.79
C ASP A 135 10.74 2.85 13.10
N GLY A 136 11.50 3.94 13.25
CA GLY A 136 12.93 3.93 13.44
C GLY A 136 13.77 3.95 12.16
N THR A 137 13.17 3.79 10.97
CA THR A 137 13.84 4.15 9.71
C THR A 137 14.03 5.66 9.65
N SER A 138 15.20 6.14 9.19
CA SER A 138 15.41 7.58 9.05
C SER A 138 14.52 8.14 7.94
N GLU A 139 13.99 9.34 8.16
CA GLU A 139 13.14 10.03 7.19
C GLU A 139 13.90 10.33 5.89
N GLU A 140 15.14 10.82 6.02
CA GLU A 140 16.04 11.13 4.90
C GLU A 140 16.24 9.91 3.99
N PHE A 141 16.57 8.76 4.58
CA PHE A 141 16.73 7.51 3.83
C PHE A 141 15.41 7.03 3.22
N SER A 142 14.29 7.17 3.94
CA SER A 142 12.98 6.78 3.42
C SER A 142 12.59 7.59 2.18
N MET A 143 12.81 8.90 2.23
CA MET A 143 12.58 9.80 1.09
C MET A 143 13.58 9.54 -0.04
N GLU A 144 14.85 9.26 0.27
CA GLU A 144 15.86 8.86 -0.72
C GLU A 144 15.44 7.58 -1.47
N MET A 145 15.02 6.54 -0.76
CA MET A 145 14.58 5.28 -1.38
C MET A 145 13.32 5.47 -2.24
N THR A 146 12.42 6.34 -1.80
CA THR A 146 11.21 6.68 -2.55
C THR A 146 11.56 7.39 -3.86
N LYS A 147 12.41 8.43 -3.81
CA LYS A 147 12.93 9.15 -5.00
C LYS A 147 13.67 8.22 -5.94
N PHE A 148 14.56 7.40 -5.39
CA PHE A 148 15.30 6.41 -6.14
C PHE A 148 14.37 5.46 -6.90
N THR A 149 13.23 5.09 -6.31
CA THR A 149 12.23 4.23 -6.94
C THR A 149 11.57 4.91 -8.13
N TRP A 150 11.15 6.17 -7.96
CA TRP A 150 10.55 6.98 -9.03
C TRP A 150 11.52 7.24 -10.19
N GLU A 151 12.76 7.67 -9.88
CA GLU A 151 13.80 7.96 -10.87
C GLU A 151 14.17 6.75 -11.73
N ASN A 152 14.10 5.54 -11.16
CA ASN A 152 14.37 4.30 -11.88
C ASN A 152 13.14 3.70 -12.57
N GLY A 153 11.97 4.35 -12.46
CA GLY A 153 10.73 3.92 -13.11
C GLY A 153 10.24 2.57 -12.61
N PHE A 154 10.53 2.21 -11.36
CA PHE A 154 9.98 0.98 -10.78
C PHE A 154 8.48 1.18 -10.53
N PRO A 155 7.64 0.19 -10.88
CA PRO A 155 6.22 0.28 -10.55
C PRO A 155 6.09 0.35 -9.03
N LEU A 156 5.27 1.25 -8.49
CA LEU A 156 5.05 1.36 -7.05
C LEU A 156 3.55 1.32 -6.78
N ASN A 157 3.08 0.16 -6.34
CA ASN A 157 1.65 -0.08 -6.15
C ASN A 157 1.18 0.41 -4.78
N GLN A 158 2.03 0.26 -3.77
CA GLN A 158 1.72 0.68 -2.41
C GLN A 158 2.95 1.20 -1.66
N ILE A 159 2.74 2.23 -0.85
CA ILE A 159 3.69 2.71 0.15
C ILE A 159 3.01 2.75 1.52
N ASP A 160 3.64 2.12 2.51
CA ASP A 160 3.27 2.19 3.92
C ASP A 160 4.35 3.01 4.63
N PHE A 161 4.04 4.25 4.99
CA PHE A 161 4.98 5.22 5.55
C PHE A 161 4.71 5.41 7.06
N TYR A 162 5.29 4.53 7.88
CA TYR A 162 5.02 4.43 9.32
C TYR A 162 6.12 5.05 10.18
N LEU A 163 6.51 6.29 9.84
CA LEU A 163 7.47 7.07 10.61
C LEU A 163 6.76 7.95 11.63
N LYS A 164 7.07 7.80 12.92
CA LYS A 164 6.37 8.54 13.99
C LYS A 164 6.43 10.06 13.88
N ASN A 165 7.56 10.60 13.38
CA ASN A 165 7.87 12.03 13.41
C ASN A 165 8.41 12.53 12.06
N ALA A 166 7.74 12.20 10.97
CA ALA A 166 8.12 12.75 9.66
C ALA A 166 7.85 14.26 9.59
N SER A 167 8.70 15.01 8.89
CA SER A 167 8.49 16.44 8.67
C SER A 167 7.28 16.72 7.75
N PRO A 168 6.61 17.87 7.94
CA PRO A 168 5.62 18.39 6.99
C PRO A 168 6.08 18.39 5.54
N GLU A 169 7.35 18.75 5.31
CA GLU A 169 7.96 18.86 3.99
C GLU A 169 8.04 17.50 3.30
N SER A 170 8.51 16.46 4.00
CA SER A 170 8.57 15.11 3.45
C SER A 170 7.20 14.51 3.20
N ILE A 171 6.22 14.77 4.07
CA ILE A 171 4.84 14.31 3.83
C ILE A 171 4.24 15.00 2.60
N GLN A 172 4.44 16.31 2.45
CA GLN A 172 3.99 17.04 1.27
C GLN A 172 4.68 16.54 -0.01
N GLU A 173 5.98 16.26 0.04
CA GLU A 173 6.73 15.68 -1.07
C GLU A 173 6.24 14.26 -1.41
N LEU A 174 6.01 13.42 -0.40
CA LEU A 174 5.50 12.05 -0.56
C LEU A 174 4.11 12.04 -1.20
N LEU A 175 3.20 12.88 -0.72
CA LEU A 175 1.85 13.02 -1.27
C LEU A 175 1.90 13.45 -2.75
N ASN A 176 2.73 14.44 -3.08
CA ASN A 176 2.87 14.94 -4.43
C ASN A 176 3.47 13.89 -5.37
N GLY A 177 4.56 13.23 -4.98
CA GLY A 177 5.21 12.21 -5.81
C GLY A 177 4.36 10.96 -6.01
N CYS A 178 3.55 10.56 -5.03
CA CYS A 178 2.64 9.41 -5.18
C CYS A 178 1.40 9.72 -6.05
N ASN A 179 1.00 10.99 -6.16
CA ASN A 179 -0.22 11.38 -6.85
C ASN A 179 -0.20 11.04 -8.36
N GLU A 180 0.98 11.04 -8.98
CA GLU A 180 1.14 10.77 -10.42
C GLU A 180 0.94 9.29 -10.79
N HIS A 181 1.09 8.38 -9.83
CA HIS A 181 1.20 6.95 -10.09
C HIS A 181 -0.04 6.12 -9.70
N HIS A 182 -1.12 6.77 -9.23
CA HIS A 182 -2.30 6.09 -8.67
C HIS A 182 -1.94 5.03 -7.62
N THR A 183 -0.91 5.33 -6.83
CA THR A 183 -0.38 4.45 -5.80
C THR A 183 -1.32 4.42 -4.59
N SER A 184 -1.34 3.29 -3.87
CA SER A 184 -1.95 3.21 -2.54
C SER A 184 -0.96 3.73 -1.50
N LEU A 185 -1.37 4.65 -0.65
CA LEU A 185 -0.49 5.28 0.33
C LEU A 185 -1.11 5.17 1.72
N ASP A 186 -0.37 4.62 2.68
CA ASP A 186 -0.76 4.60 4.08
C ASP A 186 0.26 5.40 4.90
N ILE A 187 -0.20 6.31 5.74
CA ILE A 187 0.63 7.26 6.48
C ILE A 187 0.32 7.13 7.98
N GLU A 188 1.34 6.75 8.74
CA GLU A 188 1.30 6.76 10.21
C GLU A 188 2.41 7.69 10.73
N THR A 189 2.14 9.00 10.73
CA THR A 189 3.01 10.02 11.32
C THR A 189 2.20 11.02 12.15
N LYS A 190 2.83 11.61 13.17
CA LYS A 190 2.27 12.74 13.91
C LYS A 190 2.83 14.05 13.38
N LEU A 191 1.97 14.81 12.68
CA LEU A 191 2.32 16.14 12.19
C LEU A 191 1.91 17.25 13.16
N PRO A 192 2.57 18.42 13.11
CA PRO A 192 2.13 19.62 13.81
C PRO A 192 0.68 19.96 13.48
N LYS A 193 -0.07 20.51 14.43
CA LYS A 193 -1.50 20.84 14.22
C LYS A 193 -1.72 21.95 13.20
N GLU A 194 -0.70 22.77 13.01
CA GLU A 194 -0.68 23.91 12.10
C GLU A 194 -0.42 23.47 10.65
N PHE A 195 0.08 22.24 10.45
CA PHE A 195 0.32 21.72 9.11
C PHE A 195 -1.01 21.59 8.35
N LYS A 196 -1.01 22.09 7.12
CA LYS A 196 -2.09 21.91 6.16
C LYS A 196 -1.47 21.46 4.87
N CYS A 197 -2.01 20.38 4.33
CA CYS A 197 -1.58 19.90 3.03
C CYS A 197 -2.00 20.91 1.94
N THR A 198 -1.11 21.13 0.97
CA THR A 198 -1.43 21.90 -0.23
C THR A 198 -1.67 20.93 -1.37
N PRO A 199 -2.92 20.73 -1.82
CA PRO A 199 -3.20 19.80 -2.91
C PRO A 199 -2.72 20.33 -4.26
N PRO A 200 -2.39 19.43 -5.20
CA PRO A 200 -2.18 19.81 -6.59
C PRO A 200 -3.49 20.26 -7.25
N PRO A 201 -3.44 20.93 -8.41
CA PRO A 201 -4.64 21.29 -9.18
C PRO A 201 -5.52 20.06 -9.45
N GLY A 202 -6.78 20.13 -9.03
CA GLY A 202 -7.73 19.04 -9.16
C GLY A 202 -7.69 17.98 -8.05
N GLY A 203 -6.91 18.21 -6.98
CA GLY A 203 -6.87 17.34 -5.80
C GLY A 203 -6.05 16.07 -5.98
N TYR A 204 -5.98 15.27 -4.92
CA TYR A 204 -5.26 14.01 -4.88
C TYR A 204 -6.06 12.84 -5.47
N LYS A 205 -5.38 11.93 -6.18
CA LYS A 205 -5.95 10.85 -7.00
C LYS A 205 -5.38 9.47 -6.66
N PHE A 206 -5.27 9.16 -5.38
CA PHE A 206 -4.80 7.86 -4.90
C PHE A 206 -5.82 6.75 -5.17
N GLU A 207 -5.31 5.53 -5.40
CA GLU A 207 -6.17 4.33 -5.40
C GLU A 207 -6.66 4.03 -3.99
N THR A 208 -5.81 4.27 -2.99
CA THR A 208 -6.17 4.17 -1.58
C THR A 208 -5.30 5.14 -0.80
N LEU A 209 -5.89 5.92 0.09
CA LEU A 209 -5.16 6.72 1.05
C LEU A 209 -5.60 6.34 2.46
N GLY A 210 -4.66 5.81 3.25
CA GLY A 210 -4.78 5.61 4.68
C GLY A 210 -4.01 6.67 5.46
N VAL A 211 -4.61 7.24 6.49
CA VAL A 211 -3.91 8.12 7.43
C VAL A 211 -4.37 7.80 8.85
N ASP A 212 -3.46 7.35 9.72
CA ASP A 212 -3.80 7.03 11.11
C ASP A 212 -4.06 8.29 11.95
N TYR A 213 -3.36 9.39 11.69
CA TYR A 213 -3.54 10.65 12.42
C TYR A 213 -3.65 11.84 11.47
N ALA A 214 -4.88 12.32 11.29
CA ALA A 214 -5.24 13.21 10.17
C ALA A 214 -5.77 14.61 10.54
N PRO A 215 -5.24 15.35 11.53
CA PRO A 215 -5.76 16.68 11.86
C PRO A 215 -5.50 17.72 10.76
N TRP A 216 -4.54 17.44 9.90
CA TRP A 216 -4.08 18.28 8.79
C TRP A 216 -4.83 18.01 7.47
N VAL A 217 -5.67 16.98 7.44
CA VAL A 217 -6.39 16.56 6.25
C VAL A 217 -7.67 17.37 6.11
N ASN A 218 -7.84 17.97 4.94
CA ASN A 218 -9.12 18.50 4.48
C ASN A 218 -9.71 17.52 3.46
N LEU A 219 -10.86 16.92 3.76
CA LEU A 219 -11.44 15.84 2.94
C LEU A 219 -11.79 16.28 1.52
N ASP A 220 -12.12 17.56 1.32
CA ASP A 220 -12.41 18.11 -0.01
C ASP A 220 -11.23 17.92 -0.98
N ASP A 221 -10.00 17.94 -0.47
CA ASP A 221 -8.77 17.83 -1.27
C ASP A 221 -8.50 16.39 -1.78
N PHE A 222 -9.21 15.41 -1.21
CA PHE A 222 -9.02 13.97 -1.47
C PHE A 222 -10.26 13.30 -2.09
N LEU A 223 -11.29 14.07 -2.47
CA LEU A 223 -12.49 13.54 -3.13
C LEU A 223 -12.22 12.81 -4.46
N GLN A 224 -11.07 13.05 -5.08
CA GLN A 224 -10.66 12.38 -6.31
C GLN A 224 -9.89 11.07 -6.07
N CYS A 225 -9.67 10.69 -4.81
CA CYS A 225 -9.18 9.38 -4.43
C CYS A 225 -10.31 8.34 -4.53
N ARG A 226 -9.93 7.07 -4.71
CA ARG A 226 -10.90 5.97 -4.82
C ARG A 226 -11.33 5.46 -3.46
N LYS A 227 -10.37 5.29 -2.54
CA LYS A 227 -10.62 4.80 -1.17
C LYS A 227 -9.89 5.65 -0.14
N LEU A 228 -10.58 6.00 0.93
CA LEU A 228 -10.05 6.82 2.02
C LEU A 228 -10.23 6.12 3.37
N PHE A 229 -9.17 6.01 4.17
CA PHE A 229 -9.21 5.39 5.48
C PHE A 229 -8.58 6.33 6.51
N PHE A 230 -9.41 6.88 7.41
CA PHE A 230 -8.93 7.76 8.46
C PHE A 230 -9.27 7.16 9.83
N VAL A 231 -8.25 6.68 10.52
CA VAL A 231 -8.44 5.89 11.74
C VAL A 231 -8.50 6.78 12.98
N LYS A 232 -7.71 7.86 13.06
CA LYS A 232 -7.72 8.76 14.22
C LYS A 232 -7.47 10.21 13.81
N GLY A 233 -7.83 11.10 14.75
CA GLY A 233 -7.35 12.47 14.76
C GLY A 233 -7.86 13.35 13.63
N LEU A 234 -8.93 12.95 12.92
CA LEU A 234 -9.65 13.89 12.08
C LEU A 234 -10.07 15.12 12.93
N PRO A 235 -10.01 16.33 12.36
CA PRO A 235 -10.57 17.50 13.04
C PRO A 235 -12.03 17.22 13.38
N VAL A 236 -12.56 17.87 14.42
CA VAL A 236 -13.96 17.67 14.84
C VAL A 236 -14.87 17.95 13.66
N LEU A 237 -15.37 16.88 13.03
CA LEU A 237 -16.27 16.95 11.91
C LEU A 237 -17.66 17.19 12.47
N THR A 238 -18.28 18.30 12.08
CA THR A 238 -19.64 18.61 12.49
C THR A 238 -20.64 17.83 11.63
N VAL A 239 -21.85 17.65 12.14
CA VAL A 239 -22.95 17.01 11.41
C VAL A 239 -23.23 17.76 10.10
N GLU A 240 -23.17 19.09 10.14
CA GLU A 240 -23.36 19.96 8.97
C GLU A 240 -22.27 19.75 7.92
N TYR A 241 -21.01 19.62 8.35
CA TYR A 241 -19.90 19.37 7.45
C TYR A 241 -20.05 18.01 6.75
N LEU A 242 -20.37 16.96 7.49
CA LEU A 242 -20.57 15.61 6.94
C LEU A 242 -21.75 15.57 5.96
N ASN A 243 -22.88 16.21 6.32
CA ASN A 243 -24.02 16.32 5.41
C ASN A 243 -23.65 17.07 4.12
N GLY A 244 -22.90 18.17 4.24
CA GLY A 244 -22.38 18.92 3.10
C GLY A 244 -21.45 18.08 2.22
N LEU A 245 -20.53 17.33 2.82
CA LEU A 245 -19.60 16.44 2.13
C LEU A 245 -20.33 15.32 1.37
N LEU A 246 -21.28 14.64 2.03
CA LEU A 246 -22.06 13.58 1.38
C LEU A 246 -22.90 14.14 0.23
N LYS A 247 -23.55 15.30 0.41
CA LYS A 247 -24.26 15.98 -0.69
C LYS A 247 -23.34 16.36 -1.84
N LYS A 248 -22.11 16.79 -1.55
CA LYS A 248 -21.09 17.01 -2.59
C LYS A 248 -20.80 15.71 -3.33
N ILE A 249 -20.61 14.58 -2.63
CA ILE A 249 -20.36 13.27 -3.26
C ILE A 249 -21.54 12.82 -4.15
N VAL A 250 -22.79 13.06 -3.73
CA VAL A 250 -23.97 12.78 -4.57
C VAL A 250 -23.95 13.57 -5.87
N ASN A 251 -23.58 14.85 -5.79
CA ASN A 251 -23.73 15.80 -6.90
C ASN A 251 -22.48 15.95 -7.77
N LEU A 252 -21.30 15.56 -7.29
CA LEU A 252 -20.03 15.65 -8.00
C LEU A 252 -19.70 14.34 -8.72
N GLU A 253 -19.09 14.49 -9.89
CA GLU A 253 -18.34 13.42 -10.54
C GLU A 253 -17.00 13.28 -9.78
N CYS A 254 -17.00 12.43 -8.75
CA CYS A 254 -15.81 12.08 -7.97
C CYS A 254 -15.50 10.59 -8.12
N ARG A 255 -14.26 10.20 -7.80
CA ARG A 255 -13.81 8.80 -7.92
C ARG A 255 -14.03 7.98 -6.65
N LEU A 256 -14.59 8.60 -5.62
CA LEU A 256 -14.70 8.01 -4.30
C LEU A 256 -15.71 6.86 -4.31
N GLU A 257 -15.21 5.67 -4.01
CA GLU A 257 -15.98 4.43 -3.90
C GLU A 257 -16.07 3.97 -2.44
N ARG A 258 -15.07 4.34 -1.62
CA ARG A 258 -15.07 3.98 -0.22
C ARG A 258 -14.48 5.06 0.68
N PHE A 259 -15.08 5.28 1.84
CA PHE A 259 -14.36 5.88 2.95
C PHE A 259 -14.73 5.30 4.31
N ILE A 260 -13.78 5.28 5.25
CA ILE A 260 -14.04 4.93 6.65
C ILE A 260 -13.45 6.01 7.54
N PHE A 261 -14.29 6.59 8.41
CA PHE A 261 -13.88 7.58 9.41
C PHE A 261 -14.19 7.08 10.82
N ASP A 262 -13.22 7.18 11.75
CA ASP A 262 -13.47 7.06 13.18
C ASP A 262 -14.10 8.36 13.71
N MET A 263 -15.37 8.27 14.12
CA MET A 263 -16.25 9.36 14.48
C MET A 263 -16.71 9.24 15.94
N LYS A 264 -15.76 9.14 16.88
CA LYS A 264 -16.06 9.05 18.33
C LYS A 264 -16.96 10.15 18.89
N SER A 265 -17.01 11.31 18.22
CA SER A 265 -17.85 12.44 18.62
C SER A 265 -19.28 12.40 18.09
N ILE A 266 -19.56 11.57 17.08
CA ILE A 266 -20.89 11.46 16.46
C ILE A 266 -21.70 10.38 17.18
N LYS A 267 -22.91 10.74 17.60
CA LYS A 267 -23.84 9.81 18.22
C LYS A 267 -24.72 9.16 17.16
N PRO A 268 -25.25 7.95 17.40
CA PRO A 268 -26.27 7.36 16.54
C PRO A 268 -27.49 8.27 16.29
N SER A 269 -27.82 9.14 17.25
CA SER A 269 -28.89 10.14 17.11
C SER A 269 -28.63 11.18 16.02
N ASP A 270 -27.37 11.39 15.64
CA ASP A 270 -26.97 12.42 14.69
C ASP A 270 -27.02 11.89 13.24
N PHE A 271 -27.07 10.57 13.05
CA PHE A 271 -27.08 9.94 11.73
C PHE A 271 -28.18 10.45 10.79
N PRO A 272 -29.46 10.60 11.23
CA PRO A 272 -30.51 11.14 10.37
C PRO A 272 -30.21 12.54 9.83
N GLU A 273 -29.56 13.39 10.62
CA GLU A 273 -29.16 14.73 10.21
C GLU A 273 -27.97 14.69 9.25
N ILE A 274 -27.00 13.79 9.47
CA ILE A 274 -25.86 13.56 8.57
C ILE A 274 -26.35 13.16 7.17
N VAL A 275 -27.32 12.26 7.09
CA VAL A 275 -27.82 11.72 5.80
C VAL A 275 -29.01 12.47 5.22
N ARG A 276 -29.44 13.57 5.86
CA ARG A 276 -30.62 14.32 5.46
C ARG A 276 -30.51 14.86 4.03
N GLY A 277 -31.46 14.44 3.20
CA GLY A 277 -31.57 14.89 1.81
C GLY A 277 -30.61 14.20 0.84
N LEU A 278 -30.04 13.05 1.22
CA LEU A 278 -29.30 12.19 0.29
C LEU A 278 -30.23 11.25 -0.50
N SER A 279 -31.32 10.80 0.11
CA SER A 279 -32.29 9.87 -0.48
C SER A 279 -33.65 10.00 0.22
N GLU A 280 -34.72 9.58 -0.46
CA GLU A 280 -36.06 9.43 0.12
C GLU A 280 -36.25 8.07 0.82
N SER A 281 -35.30 7.14 0.64
CA SER A 281 -35.32 5.83 1.28
C SER A 281 -35.31 5.94 2.80
N ALA A 282 -35.99 5.00 3.47
CA ALA A 282 -35.93 4.88 4.92
C ALA A 282 -34.51 4.48 5.38
N ILE A 283 -34.08 5.05 6.50
CA ILE A 283 -32.87 4.62 7.19
C ILE A 283 -33.09 3.20 7.72
N GLN A 284 -32.23 2.27 7.32
CA GLN A 284 -32.20 0.93 7.87
C GLN A 284 -31.52 0.97 9.24
N GLN A 285 -32.04 0.22 10.20
CA GLN A 285 -31.49 0.19 11.56
C GLN A 285 -31.51 -1.24 12.10
N GLU A 286 -30.35 -1.72 12.56
CA GLU A 286 -30.17 -3.03 13.18
C GLU A 286 -29.24 -2.90 14.40
N GLY A 287 -29.85 -2.84 15.60
CA GLY A 287 -29.11 -2.62 16.83
C GLY A 287 -28.39 -1.26 16.84
N ALA A 288 -27.06 -1.28 16.92
CA ALA A 288 -26.20 -0.10 16.90
C ALA A 288 -25.80 0.35 15.47
N TRP A 289 -26.18 -0.42 14.46
CA TRP A 289 -25.91 -0.12 13.06
C TRP A 289 -27.08 0.67 12.45
N GLN A 290 -26.74 1.70 11.68
CA GLN A 290 -27.68 2.46 10.84
C GLN A 290 -27.11 2.59 9.44
N GLY A 291 -27.96 2.52 8.41
CA GLY A 291 -27.54 2.62 7.02
C GLY A 291 -28.55 3.33 6.13
N LEU A 292 -28.06 4.02 5.11
CA LEU A 292 -28.87 4.61 4.04
C LEU A 292 -28.20 4.37 2.69
N GLN A 293 -28.96 3.83 1.75
CA GLN A 293 -28.55 3.73 0.35
C GLN A 293 -28.99 4.98 -0.43
N PHE A 294 -28.10 5.45 -1.29
CA PHE A 294 -28.38 6.54 -2.22
C PHE A 294 -27.63 6.33 -3.54
N GLU A 295 -28.07 7.03 -4.59
CA GLU A 295 -27.46 6.95 -5.92
C GLU A 295 -26.77 8.28 -6.22
N ARG A 296 -25.53 8.21 -6.70
CA ARG A 296 -24.79 9.37 -7.19
C ARG A 296 -25.29 9.78 -8.57
N LYS A 297 -24.97 11.00 -8.98
CA LYS A 297 -25.34 11.55 -10.30
C LYS A 297 -24.84 10.70 -11.48
N ASP A 298 -23.74 9.98 -11.31
CA ASP A 298 -23.17 9.07 -12.31
C ASP A 298 -23.80 7.67 -12.32
N GLY A 299 -24.80 7.42 -11.48
CA GLY A 299 -25.51 6.14 -11.35
C GLY A 299 -24.84 5.16 -10.38
N LEU A 300 -23.72 5.54 -9.75
CA LEU A 300 -23.08 4.69 -8.74
C LEU A 300 -23.94 4.62 -7.48
N LYS A 301 -24.33 3.41 -7.09
CA LYS A 301 -25.07 3.16 -5.85
C LYS A 301 -24.11 3.02 -4.69
N LEU A 302 -24.34 3.80 -3.66
CA LEU A 302 -23.53 3.83 -2.46
C LEU A 302 -24.37 3.59 -1.23
N GLN A 303 -23.75 3.00 -0.22
CA GLN A 303 -24.30 2.85 1.11
C GLN A 303 -23.47 3.66 2.10
N VAL A 304 -24.10 4.60 2.79
CA VAL A 304 -23.51 5.22 3.99
C VAL A 304 -24.04 4.51 5.22
N SER A 305 -23.17 4.14 6.14
CA SER A 305 -23.54 3.49 7.39
C SER A 305 -22.78 4.05 8.58
N LEU A 306 -23.41 3.98 9.75
CA LEU A 306 -22.81 4.34 11.03
C LEU A 306 -22.89 3.11 11.94
N SER A 307 -21.74 2.66 12.44
CA SER A 307 -21.66 1.51 13.35
C SER A 307 -20.47 1.63 14.28
N ASN A 308 -20.70 1.45 15.58
CA ASN A 308 -19.65 1.48 16.61
C ASN A 308 -18.78 2.76 16.58
N GLY A 309 -19.38 3.90 16.21
CA GLY A 309 -18.67 5.17 16.07
C GLY A 309 -17.89 5.33 14.77
N TYR A 310 -18.02 4.42 13.80
CA TYR A 310 -17.42 4.56 12.47
C TYR A 310 -18.46 4.94 11.44
N LEU A 311 -18.17 5.96 10.65
CA LEU A 311 -18.94 6.29 9.44
C LEU A 311 -18.25 5.62 8.25
N ASP A 312 -18.92 4.65 7.64
CA ASP A 312 -18.44 3.96 6.43
C ASP A 312 -19.31 4.39 5.25
N LEU A 313 -18.68 4.62 4.11
CA LEU A 313 -19.32 4.74 2.82
C LEU A 313 -18.70 3.68 1.93
N GLU A 314 -19.51 2.84 1.31
CA GLU A 314 -19.04 1.82 0.38
C GLU A 314 -19.95 1.69 -0.83
N GLU A 315 -19.37 1.20 -1.93
CA GLU A 315 -20.10 0.79 -3.13
C GLU A 315 -21.02 -0.38 -2.81
N ASP A 316 -22.28 -0.26 -3.18
CA ASP A 316 -23.29 -1.28 -2.94
C ASP A 316 -23.18 -2.39 -4.00
N TYR A 317 -22.80 -3.60 -3.57
CA TYR A 317 -22.53 -4.74 -4.46
C TYR A 317 -23.77 -5.61 -4.78
N LEU A 318 -25.00 -5.09 -4.54
CA LEU A 318 -26.25 -5.84 -4.72
C LEU A 318 -26.52 -6.32 -6.15
#